data_AF-A0A534EMC3-F1
#
_entry.id   AF-A0A534EMC3-F1
#
_cell.length_a   1.000
_cell.length_b   1.000
_cell.length_c   1.000
_cell.angle_alpha   90.00
_cell.angle_beta   90.00
_cell.angle_gamma   90.00
#
_symmetry.space_group_name_H-M   'P 1'
#
loop_
_entity.id
_entity.type
_entity.pdbx_description
1 polymer ?
#
loop_
_entity_poly.entity_id
_entity_poly.type
_entity_poly.pdbx_seq_one_letter_code
_entity_poly.pdbx_strand_id
1 'polypeptide(L)'
;MTTSTTSSASAPPLTSLSHGGGCGCKISPGVLAELLRESASAAPFARLLVGTETGDDAAVYQLSDDQAVVATTDFFMPIVDDPFDFGRIAAANALSDIYAMGAKPLLALALLAMPVKVLPPPVIRRIIRGGEAICAEAGIPIAGGHSIDSVEPIYGLAAIGVVHPRHLKRNSEAREGDALILGKPLGVGILSAALRKGKLTASGYQALIDTTTRLNRAGPELAAIPGVHAMTDVTGFGLLGHLLGMCRGARLGARVSMA
;
A
#
# COMPACT_ATOMS: atom_id res chain seq x y z
N MET A 1 -46.44 -14.29 24.83
CA MET A 1 -45.57 -13.58 23.87
C MET A 1 -44.14 -13.76 24.32
N THR A 2 -43.47 -14.78 23.80
CA THR A 2 -42.06 -15.08 24.07
C THR A 2 -41.21 -14.17 23.19
N THR A 3 -40.64 -13.14 23.79
CA THR A 3 -39.61 -12.30 23.15
C THR A 3 -38.37 -13.14 22.93
N SER A 4 -38.17 -13.57 21.69
CA SER A 4 -36.94 -14.18 21.20
C SER A 4 -35.82 -13.14 21.23
N THR A 5 -34.94 -13.25 22.22
CA THR A 5 -33.63 -12.60 22.21
C THR A 5 -32.79 -13.24 21.11
N THR A 6 -32.68 -12.56 19.97
CA THR A 6 -31.67 -12.86 18.96
C THR A 6 -30.29 -12.58 19.54
N SER A 7 -29.61 -13.64 19.94
CA SER A 7 -28.17 -13.64 20.23
C SER A 7 -27.44 -13.09 19.00
N SER A 8 -26.90 -11.88 19.09
CA SER A 8 -25.99 -11.35 18.09
C SER A 8 -24.73 -12.21 18.11
N ALA A 9 -24.60 -13.15 17.16
CA ALA A 9 -23.37 -13.89 16.98
C ALA A 9 -22.22 -12.88 16.80
N SER A 10 -21.20 -12.96 17.66
CA SER A 10 -20.01 -12.12 17.57
C SER A 10 -19.31 -12.40 16.24
N ALA A 11 -18.97 -11.35 15.49
CA ALA A 11 -18.23 -11.49 14.24
C ALA A 11 -16.89 -12.22 14.49
N PRO A 12 -16.45 -13.10 13.58
CA PRO A 12 -15.15 -13.75 13.71
C PRO A 12 -14.00 -12.73 13.60
N PRO A 13 -12.81 -13.03 14.16
CA PRO A 13 -11.61 -12.22 13.96
C PRO A 13 -11.30 -12.03 12.46
N LEU A 14 -10.95 -10.82 12.03
CA LEU A 14 -10.76 -10.58 10.59
C LEU A 14 -9.62 -11.42 9.99
N THR A 15 -8.55 -11.68 10.74
CA THR A 15 -7.44 -12.50 10.25
C THR A 15 -7.80 -13.97 10.08
N SER A 16 -8.87 -14.46 10.72
CA SER A 16 -9.35 -15.84 10.51
C SER A 16 -10.10 -16.01 9.20
N LEU A 17 -10.51 -14.91 8.55
CA LEU A 17 -11.17 -14.91 7.25
C LEU A 17 -10.18 -14.73 6.07
N SER A 18 -8.87 -14.67 6.36
CA SER A 18 -7.82 -14.41 5.38
C SER A 18 -6.97 -15.66 5.15
N HIS A 19 -6.89 -16.15 3.92
CA HIS A 19 -6.07 -17.34 3.61
C HIS A 19 -4.56 -17.05 3.68
N GLY A 20 -4.15 -15.79 3.49
CA GLY A 20 -2.75 -15.33 3.61
C GLY A 20 -2.59 -14.10 4.51
N GLY A 21 -1.34 -13.79 4.89
CA GLY A 21 -1.01 -12.72 5.84
C GLY A 21 -0.73 -11.36 5.18
N GLY A 22 -1.75 -10.67 4.66
CA GLY A 22 -1.59 -9.29 4.13
C GLY A 22 -0.90 -9.17 2.79
N CYS A 23 0.05 -8.24 2.65
CA CYS A 23 0.86 -8.09 1.43
C CYS A 23 1.68 -9.36 1.07
N GLY A 24 1.78 -10.34 1.97
CA GLY A 24 2.28 -11.68 1.64
C GLY A 24 1.36 -12.52 0.74
N CYS A 25 0.17 -12.00 0.38
CA CYS A 25 -0.74 -12.60 -0.59
C CYS A 25 -0.50 -12.09 -2.04
N LYS A 26 0.45 -11.16 -2.25
CA LYS A 26 0.80 -10.71 -3.60
C LYS A 26 1.28 -11.91 -4.43
N ILE A 27 0.85 -11.98 -5.69
CA ILE A 27 1.42 -12.92 -6.66
C ILE A 27 2.92 -12.65 -6.72
N SER A 28 3.75 -13.70 -6.64
CA SER A 28 5.20 -13.53 -6.60
C SER A 28 5.69 -12.81 -7.87
N PRO A 29 6.78 -12.02 -7.79
CA PRO A 29 7.25 -11.25 -8.94
C PRO A 29 7.50 -12.11 -10.20
N GLY A 30 8.02 -13.34 -10.02
CA GLY A 30 8.25 -14.25 -11.13
C GLY A 30 6.98 -14.75 -11.80
N VAL A 31 5.94 -15.06 -11.02
CA VAL A 31 4.63 -15.51 -11.54
C VAL A 31 3.89 -14.32 -12.18
N LEU A 32 3.93 -13.13 -11.57
CA LEU A 32 3.32 -11.94 -12.16
C LEU A 32 3.98 -11.59 -13.49
N ALA A 33 5.31 -11.62 -13.55
CA ALA A 33 6.05 -11.40 -14.79
C ALA A 33 5.66 -12.40 -15.88
N GLU A 34 5.42 -13.68 -15.52
CA GLU A 34 4.91 -14.70 -16.42
C GLU A 34 3.52 -14.39 -16.97
N LEU A 35 2.57 -14.03 -16.10
CA LEU A 35 1.20 -13.68 -16.48
C LEU A 35 1.15 -12.45 -17.41
N LEU A 36 2.13 -11.54 -17.29
CA LEU A 36 2.20 -10.31 -18.08
C LEU A 36 3.02 -10.43 -19.37
N ARG A 37 3.73 -11.56 -19.63
CA ARG A 37 4.65 -11.69 -20.79
C ARG A 37 3.98 -11.43 -22.15
N GLU A 38 2.71 -11.78 -22.28
CA GLU A 38 1.94 -11.68 -23.53
C GLU A 38 0.98 -10.49 -23.55
N SER A 39 0.99 -9.66 -22.50
CA SER A 39 0.23 -8.41 -22.51
C SER A 39 0.80 -7.50 -23.61
N ALA A 40 -0.08 -6.95 -24.45
CA ALA A 40 0.31 -6.15 -25.61
C ALA A 40 1.33 -5.08 -25.20
N SER A 41 2.43 -4.98 -25.95
CA SER A 41 3.40 -3.88 -25.86
C SER A 41 2.63 -2.58 -25.72
N ALA A 42 2.92 -1.82 -24.66
CA ALA A 42 2.30 -0.51 -24.44
C ALA A 42 2.35 0.27 -25.76
N ALA A 43 1.18 0.64 -26.28
CA ALA A 43 1.12 1.65 -27.32
C ALA A 43 1.92 2.86 -26.81
N PRO A 44 2.65 3.59 -27.67
CA PRO A 44 3.47 4.72 -27.23
C PRO A 44 2.56 5.87 -26.81
N PHE A 45 2.05 5.81 -25.59
CA PHE A 45 1.35 6.91 -24.96
C PHE A 45 2.43 7.93 -24.58
N ALA A 46 2.72 8.88 -25.47
CA ALA A 46 3.84 9.82 -25.34
C ALA A 46 3.88 10.61 -24.02
N ARG A 47 2.74 10.71 -23.31
CA ARG A 47 2.61 11.38 -22.01
C ARG A 47 2.64 10.44 -20.80
N LEU A 48 2.75 9.13 -21.00
CA LEU A 48 2.96 8.17 -19.92
C LEU A 48 4.45 8.21 -19.54
N LEU A 49 4.76 8.91 -18.46
CA LEU A 49 6.14 9.09 -17.98
C LEU A 49 6.67 7.83 -17.30
N VAL A 50 5.79 7.12 -16.60
CA VAL A 50 6.08 5.87 -15.89
C VAL A 50 4.92 4.92 -16.16
N GLY A 51 5.19 3.84 -16.87
CA GLY A 51 4.26 2.75 -17.13
C GLY A 51 4.67 1.46 -16.42
N THR A 52 4.43 0.32 -17.08
CA THR A 52 4.71 -1.01 -16.53
C THR A 52 6.15 -1.47 -16.78
N GLU A 53 6.91 -0.74 -17.60
CA GLU A 53 8.24 -1.12 -18.08
C GLU A 53 9.33 -1.16 -17.00
N THR A 54 9.30 -0.25 -16.02
CA THR A 54 10.32 -0.15 -14.97
C THR A 54 9.91 -0.75 -13.64
N GLY A 55 8.64 -1.18 -13.50
CA GLY A 55 8.14 -1.70 -12.22
C GLY A 55 8.22 -0.69 -11.08
N ASP A 56 8.05 0.60 -11.38
CA ASP A 56 7.91 1.67 -10.41
C ASP A 56 6.61 1.53 -9.60
N ASP A 57 6.52 2.26 -8.49
CA ASP A 57 5.47 2.10 -7.49
C ASP A 57 4.08 2.58 -7.97
N ALA A 58 4.02 3.45 -8.99
CA ALA A 58 2.77 3.96 -9.55
C ALA A 58 2.89 4.36 -11.03
N ALA A 59 1.75 4.38 -11.72
CA ALA A 59 1.68 4.94 -13.07
C ALA A 59 1.69 6.47 -13.03
N VAL A 60 2.42 7.10 -13.96
CA VAL A 60 2.53 8.57 -14.04
C VAL A 60 2.19 9.07 -15.43
N TYR A 61 1.16 9.91 -15.52
CA TYR A 61 0.68 10.50 -16.77
C TYR A 61 0.82 12.03 -16.74
N GLN A 62 1.55 12.59 -17.70
CA GLN A 62 1.77 14.02 -17.80
C GLN A 62 0.55 14.76 -18.36
N LEU A 63 0.04 15.73 -17.61
CA LEU A 63 -1.04 16.61 -18.06
C LEU A 63 -0.50 17.84 -18.80
N SER A 64 0.59 18.42 -18.27
CA SER A 64 1.30 19.59 -18.79
C SER A 64 2.78 19.55 -18.38
N ASP A 65 3.56 20.53 -18.80
CA ASP A 65 4.99 20.62 -18.47
C ASP A 65 5.25 20.72 -16.95
N ASP A 66 4.29 21.28 -16.21
CA ASP A 66 4.42 21.54 -14.77
C ASP A 66 3.57 20.60 -13.91
N GLN A 67 2.79 19.69 -14.51
CA GLN A 67 1.91 18.79 -13.76
C GLN A 67 1.76 17.41 -14.40
N ALA A 68 1.93 16.38 -13.58
CA ALA A 68 1.60 15.00 -13.87
C ALA A 68 0.69 14.42 -12.80
N VAL A 69 -0.17 13.49 -13.21
CA VAL A 69 -1.01 12.66 -12.35
C VAL A 69 -0.24 11.39 -12.01
N VAL A 70 -0.27 11.03 -10.74
CA VAL A 70 0.22 9.74 -10.24
C VAL A 70 -0.99 8.91 -9.83
N ALA A 71 -1.09 7.69 -10.32
CA ALA A 71 -2.18 6.79 -10.03
C ALA A 71 -1.65 5.41 -9.62
N THR A 72 -2.13 4.93 -8.48
CA THR A 72 -1.82 3.59 -7.96
C THR A 72 -3.09 2.96 -7.39
N THR A 73 -3.05 1.63 -7.23
CA THR A 73 -4.09 0.89 -6.54
C THR A 73 -3.45 -0.22 -5.73
N ASP A 74 -3.84 -0.34 -4.46
CA ASP A 74 -3.39 -1.43 -3.61
C ASP A 74 -4.52 -1.83 -2.66
N PHE A 75 -4.76 -3.14 -2.54
CA PHE A 75 -5.79 -3.74 -1.70
C PHE A 75 -5.35 -5.13 -1.24
N PHE A 76 -5.77 -5.53 -0.05
CA PHE A 76 -5.36 -6.81 0.53
C PHE A 76 -6.32 -7.29 1.62
N MET A 77 -6.12 -8.52 2.07
CA MET A 77 -6.88 -9.14 3.16
C MET A 77 -6.32 -8.74 4.53
N PRO A 78 -7.16 -8.72 5.59
CA PRO A 78 -6.78 -8.29 6.94
C PRO A 78 -5.48 -8.86 7.50
N ILE A 79 -4.63 -7.97 8.03
CA ILE A 79 -3.40 -8.34 8.79
C ILE A 79 -3.53 -8.18 10.30
N VAL A 80 -4.65 -7.61 10.74
CA VAL A 80 -5.03 -7.39 12.13
C VAL A 80 -6.52 -7.70 12.29
N ASP A 81 -6.92 -8.03 13.51
CA ASP A 81 -8.31 -8.38 13.81
C ASP A 81 -9.21 -7.16 14.03
N ASP A 82 -8.65 -6.04 14.49
CA ASP A 82 -9.42 -4.81 14.67
C ASP A 82 -9.81 -4.23 13.31
N PRO A 83 -11.13 -4.06 13.02
CA PRO A 83 -11.58 -3.58 11.73
C PRO A 83 -11.15 -2.15 11.42
N PHE A 84 -11.11 -1.28 12.43
CA PHE A 84 -10.73 0.12 12.22
C PHE A 84 -9.24 0.21 11.89
N ASP A 85 -8.39 -0.53 12.61
CA ASP A 85 -6.97 -0.56 12.29
C ASP A 85 -6.68 -1.23 10.95
N PHE A 86 -7.40 -2.29 10.56
CA PHE A 86 -7.27 -2.84 9.21
C PHE A 86 -7.55 -1.79 8.13
N GLY A 87 -8.64 -1.02 8.28
CA GLY A 87 -8.97 0.08 7.37
C GLY A 87 -7.85 1.12 7.27
N ARG A 88 -7.28 1.51 8.42
CA ARG A 88 -6.16 2.47 8.47
C ARG A 88 -4.93 1.93 7.75
N ILE A 89 -4.55 0.69 8.02
CA ILE A 89 -3.38 0.04 7.40
C ILE A 89 -3.54 -0.02 5.89
N ALA A 90 -4.72 -0.45 5.40
CA ALA A 90 -5.01 -0.54 3.97
C ALA A 90 -4.91 0.81 3.27
N ALA A 91 -5.49 1.86 3.85
CA ALA A 91 -5.41 3.20 3.30
C ALA A 91 -3.98 3.76 3.33
N ALA A 92 -3.25 3.59 4.43
CA ALA A 92 -1.88 4.07 4.55
C ALA A 92 -0.94 3.39 3.54
N ASN A 93 -1.13 2.09 3.30
CA ASN A 93 -0.40 1.33 2.29
C ASN A 93 -0.74 1.84 0.88
N ALA A 94 -2.02 1.97 0.53
CA ALA A 94 -2.41 2.43 -0.81
C ALA A 94 -1.95 3.87 -1.13
N LEU A 95 -1.79 4.73 -0.11
CA LEU A 95 -1.21 6.07 -0.30
C LEU A 95 0.32 6.07 -0.35
N SER A 96 0.97 4.98 0.06
CA SER A 96 2.43 4.90 0.17
C SER A 96 3.12 5.11 -1.17
N ASP A 97 2.62 4.48 -2.23
CA ASP A 97 3.17 4.61 -3.59
C ASP A 97 3.10 6.05 -4.11
N ILE A 98 2.03 6.80 -3.79
CA ILE A 98 1.94 8.22 -4.16
C ILE A 98 3.10 9.01 -3.56
N TYR A 99 3.39 8.77 -2.27
CA TYR A 99 4.51 9.43 -1.61
C TYR A 99 5.86 8.94 -2.15
N ALA A 100 6.00 7.66 -2.51
CA ALA A 100 7.22 7.07 -3.08
C ALA A 100 7.60 7.70 -4.43
N MET A 101 6.63 8.16 -5.22
CA MET A 101 6.86 8.91 -6.45
C MET A 101 7.19 10.40 -6.23
N GLY A 102 7.23 10.87 -4.97
CA GLY A 102 7.38 12.29 -4.63
C GLY A 102 6.09 13.10 -4.83
N ALA A 103 4.95 12.45 -5.02
CA ALA A 103 3.68 13.09 -5.33
C ALA A 103 2.87 13.41 -4.07
N LYS A 104 2.01 14.42 -4.17
CA LYS A 104 1.03 14.75 -3.13
C LYS A 104 -0.29 14.06 -3.45
N PRO A 105 -0.90 13.31 -2.50
CA PRO A 105 -2.22 12.75 -2.71
C PRO A 105 -3.26 13.85 -2.96
N LEU A 106 -4.24 13.55 -3.80
CA LEU A 106 -5.35 14.45 -4.16
C LEU A 106 -6.70 13.87 -3.72
N LEU A 107 -6.97 12.61 -4.03
CA LEU A 107 -8.17 11.88 -3.65
C LEU A 107 -7.94 10.37 -3.72
N ALA A 108 -8.87 9.60 -3.17
CA ALA A 108 -8.89 8.16 -3.28
C ALA A 108 -10.28 7.62 -3.63
N LEU A 109 -10.34 6.41 -4.19
CA LEU A 109 -11.56 5.63 -4.40
C LEU A 109 -11.45 4.33 -3.59
N ALA A 110 -12.48 4.01 -2.81
CA ALA A 110 -12.49 2.79 -2.01
C ALA A 110 -12.73 1.54 -2.87
N LEU A 111 -11.93 0.50 -2.64
CA LEU A 111 -12.11 -0.83 -3.19
C LEU A 111 -12.54 -1.76 -2.05
N LEU A 112 -13.74 -2.32 -2.13
CA LEU A 112 -14.35 -3.07 -1.03
C LEU A 112 -14.90 -4.41 -1.53
N ALA A 113 -14.34 -5.53 -1.09
CA ALA A 113 -14.94 -6.84 -1.27
C ALA A 113 -15.21 -7.43 0.12
N MET A 114 -16.47 -7.74 0.45
CA MET A 114 -16.82 -8.13 1.82
C MET A 114 -17.79 -9.31 1.83
N PRO A 115 -17.60 -10.31 2.71
CA PRO A 115 -18.57 -11.38 2.90
C PRO A 115 -19.75 -10.87 3.73
N VAL A 116 -20.72 -10.23 3.09
CA VAL A 116 -21.82 -9.52 3.81
C VAL A 116 -22.73 -10.45 4.60
N LYS A 117 -22.68 -11.77 4.33
CA LYS A 117 -23.37 -12.81 5.10
C LYS A 117 -22.61 -13.24 6.37
N VAL A 118 -21.31 -12.96 6.43
CA VAL A 118 -20.42 -13.35 7.55
C VAL A 118 -20.06 -12.13 8.40
N LEU A 119 -19.73 -11.00 7.76
CA LEU A 119 -19.39 -9.76 8.43
C LEU A 119 -20.60 -8.82 8.48
N PRO A 120 -21.09 -8.48 9.68
CA PRO A 120 -22.26 -7.62 9.79
C PRO A 120 -21.90 -6.17 9.41
N PRO A 121 -22.85 -5.38 8.87
CA PRO A 121 -22.61 -4.01 8.41
C PRO A 121 -21.88 -3.07 9.39
N PRO A 122 -22.10 -3.14 10.73
CA PRO A 122 -21.32 -2.34 11.68
C PRO A 122 -19.81 -2.60 11.65
N VAL A 123 -19.39 -3.85 11.40
CA VAL A 123 -17.97 -4.22 11.30
C VAL A 123 -17.37 -3.65 10.01
N ILE A 124 -18.06 -3.81 8.89
CA ILE A 124 -17.65 -3.27 7.58
C ILE A 124 -17.52 -1.73 7.67
N ARG A 125 -18.47 -1.06 8.32
CA ARG A 125 -18.41 0.40 8.56
C ARG A 125 -17.18 0.82 9.36
N ARG A 126 -16.70 0.00 10.30
CA ARG A 126 -15.47 0.31 11.05
C ARG A 126 -14.23 0.26 10.15
N ILE A 127 -14.18 -0.68 9.20
CA ILE A 127 -13.09 -0.75 8.19
C ILE A 127 -13.08 0.53 7.35
N ILE A 128 -14.23 0.92 6.81
CA ILE A 128 -14.36 2.13 6.01
C ILE A 128 -13.91 3.36 6.81
N ARG A 129 -14.38 3.50 8.06
CA ARG A 129 -13.97 4.59 8.95
C ARG A 129 -12.47 4.64 9.23
N GLY A 130 -11.82 3.48 9.30
CA GLY A 130 -10.37 3.39 9.44
C GLY A 130 -9.65 3.99 8.23
N GLY A 131 -10.10 3.66 7.02
CA GLY A 131 -9.56 4.25 5.80
C GLY A 131 -9.84 5.74 5.70
N GLU A 132 -11.07 6.17 6.01
CA GLU A 132 -11.46 7.58 6.07
C GLU A 132 -10.58 8.38 7.03
N ALA A 133 -10.23 7.82 8.20
CA ALA A 133 -9.36 8.49 9.17
C ALA A 133 -7.96 8.78 8.61
N ILE A 134 -7.38 7.84 7.86
CA ILE A 134 -6.07 8.04 7.23
C ILE A 134 -6.13 9.02 6.07
N CYS A 135 -7.18 8.95 5.23
CA CYS A 135 -7.38 9.92 4.16
C CYS A 135 -7.58 11.34 4.72
N ALA A 136 -8.36 11.47 5.81
CA ALA A 136 -8.53 12.74 6.52
C ALA A 136 -7.20 13.25 7.09
N GLU A 137 -6.38 12.38 7.68
CA GLU A 137 -5.03 12.71 8.10
C GLU A 137 -4.22 13.26 6.92
N ALA A 138 -4.22 12.55 5.79
CA ALA A 138 -3.53 12.93 4.55
C ALA A 138 -4.10 14.20 3.88
N GLY A 139 -5.24 14.71 4.35
CA GLY A 139 -5.88 15.90 3.80
C GLY A 139 -6.64 15.66 2.49
N ILE A 140 -7.08 14.43 2.23
CA ILE A 140 -7.79 14.06 0.99
C ILE A 140 -9.14 13.39 1.26
N PRO A 141 -10.10 13.50 0.32
CA PRO A 141 -11.35 12.76 0.41
C PRO A 141 -11.21 11.33 -0.15
N ILE A 142 -12.02 10.42 0.38
CA ILE A 142 -12.45 9.23 -0.36
C ILE A 142 -13.66 9.66 -1.19
N ALA A 143 -13.47 9.81 -2.50
CA ALA A 143 -14.42 10.46 -3.41
C ALA A 143 -15.41 9.50 -4.09
N GLY A 144 -15.49 8.26 -3.60
CA GLY A 144 -16.32 7.20 -4.17
C GLY A 144 -15.65 5.85 -3.99
N GLY A 145 -16.07 4.89 -4.81
CA GLY A 145 -15.52 3.54 -4.78
C GLY A 145 -16.40 2.51 -5.47
N HIS A 146 -16.01 1.25 -5.33
CA HIS A 146 -16.79 0.11 -5.78
C HIS A 146 -16.81 -0.97 -4.70
N SER A 147 -17.96 -1.64 -4.57
CA SER A 147 -18.14 -2.71 -3.59
C SER A 147 -18.77 -3.96 -4.19
N ILE A 148 -18.24 -5.13 -3.82
CA ILE A 148 -18.79 -6.44 -4.23
C ILE A 148 -18.96 -7.37 -3.02
N ASP A 149 -19.88 -8.33 -3.13
CA ASP A 149 -19.94 -9.47 -2.22
C ASP A 149 -18.77 -10.44 -2.53
N SER A 150 -18.13 -10.99 -1.50
CA SER A 150 -16.92 -11.80 -1.62
C SER A 150 -16.87 -12.87 -0.53
N VAL A 151 -16.06 -13.91 -0.71
CA VAL A 151 -15.82 -14.90 0.35
C VAL A 151 -14.86 -14.34 1.42
N GLU A 152 -13.86 -13.56 1.00
CA GLU A 152 -12.87 -12.96 1.89
C GLU A 152 -13.07 -11.45 2.01
N PRO A 153 -12.80 -10.85 3.20
CA PRO A 153 -12.74 -9.41 3.35
C PRO A 153 -11.48 -8.85 2.66
N ILE A 154 -11.68 -7.92 1.73
CA ILE A 154 -10.66 -7.21 0.99
C ILE A 154 -10.99 -5.73 1.06
N TYR A 155 -10.00 -4.92 1.43
CA TYR A 155 -10.12 -3.48 1.43
C TYR A 155 -8.83 -2.83 0.95
N GLY A 156 -8.97 -1.69 0.29
CA GLY A 156 -7.87 -0.90 -0.21
C GLY A 156 -8.38 0.32 -0.95
N LEU A 157 -7.47 1.05 -1.59
CA LEU A 157 -7.79 2.27 -2.31
C LEU A 157 -7.13 2.26 -3.68
N ALA A 158 -7.84 2.83 -4.66
CA ALA A 158 -7.17 3.46 -5.79
C ALA A 158 -6.84 4.90 -5.40
N ALA A 159 -5.57 5.24 -5.33
CA ALA A 159 -5.09 6.55 -4.91
C ALA A 159 -4.63 7.37 -6.11
N ILE A 160 -4.99 8.65 -6.11
CA ILE A 160 -4.64 9.61 -7.14
C ILE A 160 -3.90 10.76 -6.48
N GLY A 161 -2.75 11.12 -7.03
CA GLY A 161 -1.93 12.23 -6.60
C GLY A 161 -1.45 13.06 -7.78
N VAL A 162 -0.76 14.16 -7.44
CA VAL A 162 -0.17 15.07 -8.41
C VAL A 162 1.27 15.38 -8.05
N VAL A 163 2.10 15.55 -9.07
CA VAL A 163 3.52 15.90 -8.92
C VAL A 163 3.93 16.83 -10.05
N HIS A 164 4.86 17.75 -9.77
CA HIS A 164 5.57 18.44 -10.84
C HIS A 164 6.56 17.45 -11.47
N PRO A 165 6.61 17.28 -12.81
CA PRO A 165 7.53 16.33 -13.43
C PRO A 165 9.01 16.44 -13.01
N ARG A 166 9.49 17.62 -12.59
CA ARG A 166 10.86 17.83 -12.08
C ARG A 166 11.12 17.25 -10.68
N HIS A 167 10.07 16.95 -9.93
CA HIS A 167 10.14 16.36 -8.59
C HIS A 167 9.66 14.92 -8.57
N LEU A 168 9.29 14.36 -9.73
CA LEU A 168 9.02 12.93 -9.85
C LEU A 168 10.28 12.15 -9.46
N LYS A 169 10.14 11.18 -8.56
CA LYS A 169 11.20 10.21 -8.26
C LYS A 169 10.85 8.86 -8.85
N ARG A 170 11.85 8.24 -9.45
CA ARG A 170 11.80 6.86 -9.93
C ARG A 170 12.72 6.01 -9.07
N ASN A 171 12.39 4.74 -8.90
CA ASN A 171 13.24 3.80 -8.18
C ASN A 171 14.51 3.42 -8.99
N SER A 172 14.54 3.72 -10.29
CA SER A 172 15.59 3.34 -11.24
C SER A 172 16.71 4.38 -11.41
N GLU A 173 16.59 5.55 -10.76
CA GLU A 173 17.51 6.68 -10.96
C GLU A 173 18.64 6.77 -9.91
N ALA A 174 18.83 5.71 -9.12
CA ALA A 174 19.89 5.64 -8.11
C ALA A 174 21.28 5.77 -8.76
N ARG A 175 22.23 6.34 -8.02
CA ARG A 175 23.60 6.61 -8.51
C ARG A 175 24.65 5.89 -7.67
N GLU A 176 25.78 5.59 -8.29
CA GLU A 176 26.93 5.08 -7.56
C GLU A 176 27.38 6.08 -6.49
N GLY A 177 27.63 5.60 -5.27
CA GLY A 177 27.99 6.42 -4.13
C GLY A 177 26.80 6.90 -3.27
N ASP A 178 25.56 6.63 -3.69
CA ASP A 178 24.38 6.96 -2.89
C ASP A 178 24.33 6.21 -1.55
N ALA A 179 23.83 6.90 -0.52
CA ALA A 179 23.50 6.28 0.76
C ALA A 179 22.07 5.70 0.74
N LEU A 180 21.87 4.54 1.37
CA LEU A 180 20.56 3.93 1.56
C LEU A 180 19.93 4.41 2.88
N ILE A 181 18.74 5.01 2.80
CA ILE A 181 18.00 5.53 3.95
C ILE A 181 16.67 4.80 4.07
N LEU A 182 16.38 4.25 5.25
CA LEU A 182 15.12 3.55 5.53
C LEU A 182 14.23 4.39 6.46
N GLY A 183 13.04 4.76 5.99
CA GLY A 183 12.13 5.66 6.71
C GLY A 183 11.25 5.00 7.79
N LYS A 184 11.18 3.67 7.84
CA LYS A 184 10.37 2.89 8.80
C LYS A 184 11.11 1.63 9.25
N PRO A 185 10.92 1.17 10.50
CA PRO A 185 11.48 -0.11 10.94
C PRO A 185 10.91 -1.28 10.14
N LEU A 186 11.71 -2.35 10.01
CA LEU A 186 11.28 -3.62 9.41
C LEU A 186 10.56 -4.50 10.45
N GLY A 187 9.95 -5.59 9.99
CA GLY A 187 9.42 -6.65 10.87
C GLY A 187 7.89 -6.73 10.97
N VAL A 188 7.14 -5.88 10.25
CA VAL A 188 5.66 -5.91 10.20
C VAL A 188 5.11 -7.31 9.92
N GLY A 189 5.68 -8.05 8.96
CA GLY A 189 5.26 -9.42 8.64
C GLY A 189 5.47 -10.40 9.81
N ILE A 190 6.53 -10.22 10.60
CA ILE A 190 6.81 -11.03 11.79
C ILE A 190 5.78 -10.72 12.89
N LEU A 191 5.49 -9.44 13.12
CA LEU A 191 4.49 -8.99 14.09
C LEU A 191 3.09 -9.52 13.73
N SER A 192 2.68 -9.40 12.46
CA SER A 192 1.40 -9.94 11.98
C SER A 192 1.34 -11.46 12.10
N ALA A 193 2.42 -12.19 11.79
CA ALA A 193 2.48 -13.63 11.98
C ALA A 193 2.39 -14.04 13.46
N ALA A 194 2.99 -13.28 14.36
CA ALA A 194 2.86 -13.48 15.81
C ALA A 194 1.42 -13.20 16.29
N LEU A 195 0.76 -12.18 15.74
CA LEU A 195 -0.64 -11.86 16.05
C LEU A 195 -1.56 -13.02 15.68
N ARG A 196 -1.45 -13.54 14.46
CA ARG A 196 -2.23 -14.69 13.98
C ARG A 196 -2.06 -15.95 14.83
N LYS A 197 -0.90 -16.10 15.48
CA LYS A 197 -0.60 -17.22 16.39
C LYS A 197 -1.00 -16.95 17.84
N GLY A 198 -1.60 -15.80 18.15
CA GLY A 198 -1.91 -15.38 19.53
C GLY A 198 -0.66 -15.14 20.39
N LYS A 199 0.48 -14.84 19.76
CA LYS A 199 1.80 -14.67 20.43
C LYS A 199 2.29 -13.22 20.46
N LEU A 200 1.56 -12.28 19.85
CA LEU A 200 1.93 -10.88 19.85
C LEU A 200 1.55 -10.22 21.18
N THR A 201 2.48 -9.49 21.78
CA THR A 201 2.22 -8.69 22.99
C THR A 201 1.44 -7.43 22.64
N ALA A 202 0.82 -6.78 23.64
CA ALA A 202 0.16 -5.48 23.44
C ALA A 202 1.14 -4.41 22.90
N SER A 203 2.37 -4.37 23.40
CA SER A 203 3.42 -3.47 22.89
C SER A 203 3.81 -3.79 21.45
N GLY A 204 3.86 -5.08 21.08
CA GLY A 204 4.10 -5.50 19.71
C GLY A 204 2.95 -5.11 18.77
N TYR A 205 1.71 -5.18 19.24
CA TYR A 205 0.55 -4.69 18.49
C TYR A 205 0.60 -3.17 18.29
N GLN A 206 0.92 -2.41 19.34
CA GLN A 206 1.09 -0.96 19.21
C GLN A 206 2.19 -0.61 18.18
N ALA A 207 3.36 -1.27 18.26
CA ALA A 207 4.43 -1.06 17.30
C ALA A 207 4.03 -1.42 15.85
N LEU A 208 3.22 -2.48 15.67
CA LEU A 208 2.63 -2.84 14.39
C LEU A 208 1.76 -1.70 13.84
N ILE A 209 0.81 -1.21 14.65
CA ILE A 209 -0.12 -0.14 14.25
C ILE A 209 0.64 1.16 13.98
N ASP A 210 1.54 1.59 14.86
CA ASP A 210 2.32 2.82 14.70
C ASP A 210 3.14 2.81 13.42
N THR A 211 3.76 1.68 13.09
CA THR A 211 4.59 1.54 11.88
C THR A 211 3.75 1.54 10.61
N THR A 212 2.64 0.79 10.62
CA THR A 212 1.83 0.54 9.42
C THR A 212 0.83 1.65 9.11
N THR A 213 0.43 2.43 10.11
CA THR A 213 -0.51 3.55 9.92
C THR A 213 0.17 4.92 9.79
N ARG A 214 1.49 5.02 10.04
CA ARG A 214 2.25 6.25 9.79
C ARG A 214 2.33 6.56 8.30
N LEU A 215 1.81 7.71 7.87
CA LEU A 215 1.89 8.17 6.48
C LEU A 215 3.32 8.54 6.07
N ASN A 216 3.69 8.26 4.82
CA ASN A 216 4.99 8.59 4.23
C ASN A 216 5.06 10.06 3.74
N ARG A 217 4.49 11.00 4.50
CA ARG A 217 4.32 12.42 4.10
C ARG A 217 5.62 13.13 3.71
N ALA A 218 6.76 12.66 4.21
CA ALA A 218 8.06 13.20 3.86
C ALA A 218 8.43 12.99 2.37
N GLY A 219 7.77 12.08 1.64
CA GLY A 219 8.09 11.74 0.25
C GLY A 219 8.25 12.97 -0.67
N PRO A 220 7.23 13.85 -0.81
CA PRO A 220 7.33 15.05 -1.63
C PRO A 220 8.43 16.03 -1.20
N GLU A 221 8.69 16.14 0.10
CA GLU A 221 9.74 17.01 0.62
C GLU A 221 11.14 16.44 0.30
N LEU A 222 11.33 15.13 0.50
CA LEU A 222 12.55 14.42 0.13
C LEU A 222 12.77 14.46 -1.38
N ALA A 223 11.71 14.33 -2.18
CA ALA A 223 11.78 14.37 -3.63
C ALA A 223 12.26 15.72 -4.18
N ALA A 224 12.03 16.81 -3.45
CA ALA A 224 12.53 18.14 -3.82
C ALA A 224 14.03 18.32 -3.53
N ILE A 225 14.65 17.44 -2.73
CA ILE A 225 16.08 17.53 -2.39
C ILE A 225 16.92 17.05 -3.58
N PRO A 226 17.83 17.86 -4.13
CA PRO A 226 18.64 17.48 -5.29
C PRO A 226 19.48 16.21 -5.10
N GLY A 227 19.90 15.92 -3.86
CA GLY A 227 20.70 14.74 -3.51
C GLY A 227 19.90 13.44 -3.32
N VAL A 228 18.56 13.48 -3.38
CA VAL A 228 17.74 12.27 -3.39
C VAL A 228 17.57 11.83 -4.84
N HIS A 229 18.29 10.79 -5.26
CA HIS A 229 18.29 10.38 -6.66
C HIS A 229 17.18 9.37 -7.00
N ALA A 230 16.90 8.43 -6.08
CA ALA A 230 15.83 7.45 -6.23
C ALA A 230 15.03 7.30 -4.95
N MET A 231 13.78 6.88 -5.08
CA MET A 231 12.89 6.63 -3.96
C MET A 231 11.96 5.47 -4.30
N THR A 232 11.62 4.67 -3.28
CA THR A 232 10.63 3.61 -3.33
C THR A 232 10.16 3.35 -1.89
N ASP A 233 9.07 2.64 -1.71
CA ASP A 233 8.67 2.16 -0.40
C ASP A 233 9.06 0.68 -0.19
N VAL A 234 8.93 0.19 1.05
CA VAL A 234 9.24 -1.20 1.38
C VAL A 234 7.96 -1.86 1.88
N THR A 235 7.35 -2.70 1.04
CA THR A 235 6.07 -3.36 1.31
C THR A 235 6.19 -4.89 1.19
N GLY A 236 5.36 -5.53 0.36
CA GLY A 236 5.13 -6.97 0.34
C GLY A 236 6.34 -7.82 -0.03
N PHE A 237 7.28 -7.27 -0.80
CA PHE A 237 8.50 -7.99 -1.20
C PHE A 237 9.64 -7.87 -0.19
N GLY A 238 9.46 -7.09 0.88
CA GLY A 238 10.46 -6.84 1.91
C GLY A 238 11.65 -6.03 1.40
N LEU A 239 12.56 -5.67 2.33
CA LEU A 239 13.68 -4.77 2.04
C LEU A 239 14.51 -5.23 0.84
N LEU A 240 14.92 -6.50 0.83
CA LEU A 240 15.79 -7.03 -0.21
C LEU A 240 15.09 -7.09 -1.58
N GLY A 241 13.78 -7.35 -1.61
CA GLY A 241 13.00 -7.37 -2.85
C GLY A 241 12.94 -6.00 -3.51
N HIS A 242 12.55 -4.98 -2.75
CA HIS A 242 12.48 -3.60 -3.25
C HIS A 242 13.87 -3.03 -3.59
N LEU A 243 14.88 -3.30 -2.74
CA LEU A 243 16.26 -2.87 -3.01
C LEU A 243 16.84 -3.54 -4.27
N LEU A 244 16.53 -4.81 -4.51
CA LEU A 244 16.92 -5.50 -5.73
C LEU A 244 16.25 -4.89 -6.97
N GLY A 245 14.98 -4.48 -6.86
CA GLY A 245 14.28 -3.74 -7.91
C GLY A 245 15.02 -2.46 -8.28
N MET A 246 15.31 -1.62 -7.29
CA MET A 246 16.10 -0.39 -7.44
C MET A 246 17.48 -0.66 -8.07
N CYS A 247 18.22 -1.65 -7.56
CA CYS A 247 19.53 -2.04 -8.10
C CYS A 247 19.46 -2.45 -9.57
N ARG A 248 18.45 -3.24 -9.95
CA ARG A 248 18.25 -3.67 -11.35
C ARG A 248 17.91 -2.49 -12.26
N GLY A 249 17.02 -1.60 -11.82
CA GLY A 249 16.64 -0.40 -12.58
C GLY A 249 17.85 0.52 -12.83
N ALA A 250 18.66 0.76 -11.80
CA ALA A 250 19.84 1.60 -11.88
C ALA A 250 21.08 0.89 -12.49
N ARG A 251 21.04 -0.44 -12.67
CA ARG A 251 22.18 -1.29 -13.03
C ARG A 251 23.36 -1.16 -12.05
N LEU A 252 23.04 -1.15 -10.77
CA LEU A 252 23.98 -1.06 -9.65
C LEU A 252 23.88 -2.29 -8.73
N GLY A 253 24.80 -2.38 -7.76
CA GLY A 253 24.67 -3.26 -6.61
C GLY A 253 24.52 -2.44 -5.32
N ALA A 254 24.02 -3.07 -4.25
CA ALA A 254 23.88 -2.45 -2.95
C ALA A 254 24.64 -3.24 -1.87
N ARG A 255 25.25 -2.52 -0.92
CA ARG A 255 25.82 -3.10 0.30
C ARG A 255 24.97 -2.67 1.49
N VAL A 256 24.41 -3.66 2.18
CA VAL A 256 23.66 -3.46 3.42
C VAL A 256 24.39 -4.20 4.54
N SER A 257 24.67 -3.50 5.62
CA SER A 257 25.25 -4.08 6.84
C SER A 257 24.17 -4.12 7.91
N MET A 258 23.98 -5.28 8.53
CA MET A 258 23.20 -5.35 9.77
C MET A 258 24.11 -4.88 10.91
N ALA A 259 23.62 -3.93 11.69
CA ALA A 259 24.26 -3.48 12.93
C ALA A 259 24.12 -4.55 14.03
#